data_AF-A0A8J8F783-F1
#
_entry.id   AF-A0A8J8F783-F1
#
_cell.length_a   1.000
_cell.length_b   1.000
_cell.length_c   1.000
_cell.angle_alpha   90.00
_cell.angle_beta   90.00
_cell.angle_gamma   90.00
#
_symmetry.space_group_name_H-M   'P 1'
#
loop_
_entity.id
_entity.type
_entity.pdbx_description
1 polymer ?
#
loop_
_entity_poly.entity_id
_entity_poly.type
_entity_poly.pdbx_seq_one_letter_code
_entity_poly.pdbx_strand_id
1 'polypeptide(L)'
;MKILGIAVSEPAGKEDEEIRGKYGLADLRQVRLARITHEAWGQGVSLTQEDIAFKLLNYGVRTVRRDIKALAKRGVIVPTRGQ
;
A
#
# COMPACT_ATOMS: atom_id res chain seq x y z
N MET A 1 12.70 10.94 8.40
CA MET A 1 11.54 10.83 7.49
C MET A 1 10.35 10.38 8.33
N LYS A 2 9.45 11.31 8.69
CA LYS A 2 8.31 11.04 9.55
C LYS A 2 7.23 10.44 8.65
N ILE A 3 6.96 9.14 8.80
CA ILE A 3 5.90 8.48 8.04
C ILE A 3 4.60 9.21 8.41
N LEU A 4 3.99 9.84 7.41
CA LEU A 4 2.74 10.59 7.51
C LEU A 4 1.72 9.74 8.26
N GLY A 5 1.03 10.40 9.20
CA GLY A 5 0.02 9.77 10.03
C GLY A 5 -0.99 9.05 9.14
N ILE A 6 -1.26 7.79 9.50
CA ILE A 6 -2.30 6.97 8.88
C ILE A 6 -3.64 7.59 9.30
N ALA A 7 -4.03 8.66 8.62
CA ALA A 7 -5.37 9.21 8.68
C ALA A 7 -6.21 8.45 7.65
N VAL A 8 -7.14 7.68 8.19
CA VAL A 8 -8.10 6.84 7.47
C VAL A 8 -9.10 7.74 6.71
N SER A 9 -9.15 7.65 5.39
CA SER A 9 -10.25 8.15 4.51
C SER A 9 -9.89 7.96 3.04
N GLU A 10 -10.92 8.07 2.15
CA GLU A 10 -10.95 8.11 0.67
C GLU A 10 -9.63 8.38 -0.10
N PRO A 11 -9.55 8.00 -1.40
CA PRO A 11 -8.40 8.32 -2.24
C PRO A 11 -8.04 9.80 -2.15
N ALA A 12 -6.94 10.11 -1.44
CA ALA A 12 -6.48 11.46 -1.21
C ALA A 12 -5.80 11.97 -2.48
N GLY A 13 -6.60 12.31 -3.51
CA GLY A 13 -6.09 12.64 -4.86
C GLY A 13 -4.95 13.66 -4.86
N LYS A 14 -5.02 14.67 -3.99
CA LYS A 14 -3.94 15.67 -3.80
C LYS A 14 -2.69 15.11 -3.12
N GLU A 15 -2.85 14.27 -2.09
CA GLU A 15 -1.73 13.64 -1.40
C GLU A 15 -1.00 12.65 -2.33
N ASP A 16 -1.76 11.86 -3.08
CA ASP A 16 -1.25 10.92 -4.07
C ASP A 16 -0.50 11.65 -5.21
N GLU A 17 -1.00 12.80 -5.66
CA GLU A 17 -0.32 13.65 -6.64
C GLU A 17 0.99 14.23 -6.08
N GLU A 18 0.98 14.69 -4.83
CA GLU A 18 2.18 15.20 -4.15
C GLU A 18 3.23 14.10 -3.97
N ILE A 19 2.81 12.91 -3.52
CA ILE A 19 3.70 11.76 -3.37
C ILE A 19 4.30 11.37 -4.72
N ARG A 20 3.48 11.33 -5.77
CA ARG A 20 3.95 11.06 -7.13
C ARG A 20 4.98 12.08 -7.57
N GLY A 21 4.74 13.37 -7.34
CA GLY A 21 5.63 14.45 -7.73
C GLY A 21 6.96 14.43 -6.97
N LYS A 22 6.93 14.16 -5.66
CA LYS A 22 8.12 14.22 -4.80
C LYS A 22 8.92 12.93 -4.74
N TYR A 23 8.26 11.78 -4.79
CA TYR A 23 8.86 10.47 -4.50
C TYR A 23 8.68 9.46 -5.65
N GLY A 24 7.83 9.77 -6.63
CA GLY A 24 7.64 8.95 -7.82
C GLY A 24 6.63 7.82 -7.67
N LEU A 25 6.49 7.03 -8.75
CA LEU A 25 5.46 6.00 -8.88
C LEU A 25 5.63 4.82 -7.92
N ALA A 26 6.87 4.51 -7.51
CA ALA A 26 7.12 3.40 -6.60
C ALA A 26 6.59 3.70 -5.19
N ASP A 27 6.86 4.89 -4.68
CA ASP A 27 6.39 5.32 -3.37
C ASP A 27 4.87 5.55 -3.36
N LEU A 28 4.29 6.12 -4.43
CA LEU A 28 2.83 6.20 -4.57
C LEU A 28 2.17 4.82 -4.47
N ARG A 29 2.71 3.83 -5.17
CA ARG A 29 2.20 2.46 -5.14
C ARG A 29 2.32 1.82 -3.76
N GLN A 30 3.43 2.05 -3.07
CA GLN A 30 3.66 1.54 -1.71
C GLN A 30 2.71 2.18 -0.70
N VAL A 31 2.44 3.48 -0.81
CA VAL A 31 1.46 4.17 0.03
C VAL A 31 0.07 3.60 -0.19
N ARG A 32 -0.37 3.44 -1.45
CA ARG A 32 -1.66 2.83 -1.78
C ARG A 32 -1.79 1.39 -1.28
N LEU A 33 -0.72 0.60 -1.41
CA LEU A 33 -0.65 -0.77 -0.92
C LEU A 33 -0.82 -0.83 0.61
N ALA A 34 -0.08 -0.01 1.35
CA ALA A 34 -0.20 0.05 2.81
C ALA A 34 -1.61 0.52 3.22
N ARG A 35 -2.13 1.57 2.57
CA ARG A 35 -3.46 2.13 2.84
C ARG A 35 -4.56 1.06 2.70
N ILE A 36 -4.66 0.41 1.55
CA ILE A 36 -5.75 -0.52 1.26
C ILE A 36 -5.71 -1.80 2.12
N THR A 37 -4.51 -2.24 2.49
CA THR A 37 -4.33 -3.43 3.32
C THR A 37 -4.68 -3.16 4.77
N HIS A 38 -4.30 -2.00 5.31
CA HIS A 38 -4.70 -1.57 6.65
C HIS A 38 -6.19 -1.30 6.76
N GLU A 39 -6.80 -0.70 5.73
CA GLU A 39 -8.26 -0.51 5.67
C GLU A 39 -9.01 -1.83 5.70
N ALA A 40 -8.65 -2.77 4.82
CA ALA A 40 -9.25 -4.09 4.79
C ALA A 40 -9.08 -4.79 6.16
N TRP A 41 -7.87 -4.75 6.72
CA TRP A 41 -7.58 -5.33 8.03
C TRP A 41 -8.44 -4.73 9.15
N GLY A 42 -8.57 -3.40 9.19
CA GLY A 42 -9.43 -2.70 10.16
C GLY A 42 -10.91 -3.06 10.03
N GLN A 43 -11.35 -3.52 8.86
CA GLN A 43 -12.71 -4.01 8.60
C GLN A 43 -12.86 -5.52 8.82
N GLY A 44 -11.82 -6.21 9.32
CA GLY A 44 -11.82 -7.66 9.49
C GLY A 44 -11.66 -8.44 8.18
N VAL A 45 -11.35 -7.76 7.08
CA VAL A 45 -11.08 -8.37 5.77
C VAL A 45 -9.58 -8.65 5.65
N SER A 46 -9.25 -9.86 5.19
CA SER A 46 -7.87 -10.28 5.01
C SER A 46 -7.62 -10.54 3.52
N LEU A 47 -6.85 -9.66 2.88
CA LEU A 47 -6.59 -9.68 1.44
C LEU A 47 -5.41 -10.60 1.09
N THR A 48 -5.52 -11.36 0.00
CA THR A 48 -4.36 -12.08 -0.58
C THR A 48 -3.49 -11.13 -1.41
N GLN A 49 -2.22 -11.49 -1.63
CA GLN A 49 -1.33 -10.70 -2.48
C GLN A 49 -1.82 -10.68 -3.94
N GLU A 50 -2.47 -11.75 -4.39
CA GLU A 50 -3.11 -11.90 -5.70
C GLU A 50 -4.32 -10.97 -5.85
N ASP A 51 -5.20 -10.89 -4.84
CA ASP A 51 -6.33 -9.95 -4.85
C ASP A 51 -5.85 -8.50 -4.94
N ILE A 52 -4.85 -8.14 -4.14
CA ILE A 52 -4.24 -6.81 -4.15
C ILE A 52 -3.68 -6.49 -5.54
N ALA A 53 -2.93 -7.44 -6.11
CA ALA A 53 -2.29 -7.29 -7.40
C ALA A 53 -3.31 -7.08 -8.53
N PHE A 54 -4.28 -8.00 -8.66
CA PHE A 54 -5.13 -8.06 -9.84
C PHE A 54 -6.45 -7.29 -9.71
N LYS A 55 -7.02 -7.21 -8.51
CA LYS A 55 -8.36 -6.63 -8.32
C LYS A 55 -8.32 -5.19 -7.84
N LEU A 56 -7.27 -4.80 -7.10
CA LEU A 56 -7.26 -3.51 -6.42
C LEU A 56 -6.28 -2.52 -7.05
N LEU A 57 -5.09 -2.99 -7.43
CA LEU A 57 -4.01 -2.09 -7.82
C LEU A 57 -3.53 -2.27 -9.27
N ASN A 58 -4.01 -3.28 -10.00
CA ASN A 58 -3.61 -3.59 -11.38
C ASN A 58 -2.08 -3.70 -11.58
N TYR A 59 -1.41 -4.40 -10.67
CA TYR A 59 0.02 -4.68 -10.71
C TYR A 59 0.28 -6.18 -10.77
N GLY A 60 1.50 -6.57 -11.14
CA GLY A 60 1.93 -7.96 -10.99
C GLY A 60 2.15 -8.33 -9.52
N VAL A 61 1.87 -9.58 -9.14
CA VAL A 61 2.11 -10.11 -7.78
C VAL A 61 3.57 -9.95 -7.35
N ARG A 62 4.54 -10.10 -8.29
CA ARG A 62 5.97 -9.85 -8.03
C ARG A 62 6.24 -8.41 -7.59
N THR A 63 5.53 -7.45 -8.17
CA THR A 63 5.63 -6.03 -7.81
C THR A 63 5.10 -5.80 -6.40
N VAL A 64 3.92 -6.36 -6.08
CA VAL A 64 3.34 -6.31 -4.72
C VAL A 64 4.30 -6.90 -3.69
N ARG A 65 4.83 -8.10 -3.93
CA ARG A 65 5.84 -8.75 -3.05
C ARG A 65 7.07 -7.88 -2.81
N ARG A 66 7.58 -7.24 -3.87
CA ARG A 66 8.73 -6.34 -3.78
C ARG A 66 8.40 -5.11 -2.92
N ASP A 67 7.22 -4.55 -3.07
CA ASP A 67 6.77 -3.39 -2.31
C ASP A 67 6.49 -3.73 -0.84
N ILE A 68 5.90 -4.90 -0.54
CA ILE A 68 5.78 -5.42 0.83
C ILE A 68 7.17 -5.50 1.49
N LYS A 69 8.17 -6.07 0.79
CA LYS A 69 9.54 -6.15 1.30
C LYS A 69 10.18 -4.76 1.49
N ALA A 70 9.93 -3.82 0.58
CA ALA A 70 10.45 -2.46 0.70
C ALA A 70 9.83 -1.71 1.89
N LEU A 71 8.52 -1.86 2.09
CA LEU A 71 7.79 -1.32 3.23
C LEU A 71 8.24 -1.95 4.56
N ALA A 72 8.40 -3.27 4.61
CA ALA A 72 8.91 -3.97 5.78
C ALA A 72 10.31 -3.47 6.20
N LYS A 73 11.22 -3.25 5.22
CA LYS A 73 12.54 -2.64 5.48
C LYS A 73 12.46 -1.21 6.06
N ARG A 74 11.36 -0.50 5.81
CA ARG A 74 11.08 0.84 6.35
C ARG A 74 10.28 0.79 7.67
N GLY A 75 10.04 -0.40 8.22
CA GLY A 75 9.26 -0.61 9.45
C GLY A 75 7.74 -0.54 9.25
N VAL A 76 7.25 -0.59 8.00
CA VAL A 76 5.82 -0.59 7.69
C VAL A 76 5.34 -2.03 7.49
N ILE A 77 4.40 -2.47 8.32
CA ILE A 77 3.76 -3.78 8.20
C ILE A 77 2.63 -3.68 7.18
N VAL A 78 2.59 -4.62 6.23
CA VAL A 78 1.50 -4.76 5.25
C VAL A 78 0.71 -6.02 5.60
N PRO A 79 -0.51 -5.91 6.16
CA PRO A 79 -1.30 -7.07 6.53
C PRO A 79 -1.86 -7.76 5.28
N THR A 80 -1.37 -8.96 4.99
CA THR A 80 -1.88 -9.81 3.90
C THR A 80 -2.08 -11.25 4.40
N ARG A 81 -3.03 -11.97 3.80
CA ARG A 81 -3.25 -13.41 4.03
C ARG A 81 -2.18 -14.22 3.30
N GLY A 82 -1.53 -15.13 4.03
CA GLY A 82 -0.47 -15.98 3.49
C GLY A 82 0.79 -15.16 3.18
N GLN A 83 1.75 -15.16 4.10
CA GLN A 83 3.02 -14.45 3.90
C GLN A 83 3.75 -14.91 2.64
#